data_AF-A0A5E4GEP3-F1
#
_entry.id   AF-A0A5E4GEP3-F1
#
_cell.length_a   1.000
_cell.length_b   1.000
_cell.length_c   1.000
_cell.angle_alpha   90.00
_cell.angle_beta   90.00
_cell.angle_gamma   90.00
#
_symmetry.space_group_name_H-M   'P 1'
#
loop_
_entity.id
_entity.type
_entity.pdbx_description
1 polymer ?
#
loop_
_entity_poly.entity_id
_entity_poly.type
_entity_poly.pdbx_seq_one_letter_code
_entity_poly.pdbx_strand_id
1 'polypeptide(L)'
;EVRLCGPGYFRWMYPFERYMKVLKGDVQNRTRPEGCIVERYIAEEAVEFCTQHLSDVSTVGVPSSQKMGVSKPLSGCTVSVVDQDLLNQAHLYVLENTEEVLPYIEQHMIHIKTAYPKFRKRTKWLQDKHNSTFIQWLRFKVQSKLEEDNHGVSENLRWLAAGPNMAVPLYRSYLIKGIEFNIKAQDDVRTTQNSGVYLLAHTMQVASAKDKTQFSQIWVSMVSFKKFGTLTTKSLQSQSL
;
A
#
# COMPACT_ATOMS: atom_id res chain seq x y z
N GLU A 1 1.47 -7.06 -6.22
CA GLU A 1 1.48 -7.27 -7.69
C GLU A 1 1.94 -6.04 -8.47
N VAL A 2 1.53 -4.81 -8.11
CA VAL A 2 2.10 -3.56 -8.68
C VAL A 2 3.62 -3.45 -8.46
N ARG A 3 4.11 -3.95 -7.32
CA ARG A 3 5.55 -4.08 -7.02
C ARG A 3 6.36 -4.94 -8.00
N LEU A 4 5.73 -5.81 -8.80
CA LEU A 4 6.43 -6.76 -9.69
C LEU A 4 6.23 -6.49 -11.18
N CYS A 5 5.17 -5.78 -11.60
CA CYS A 5 4.79 -5.73 -13.03
C CYS A 5 4.46 -4.35 -13.61
N GLY A 6 4.56 -3.26 -12.84
CA GLY A 6 4.33 -1.90 -13.37
C GLY A 6 2.86 -1.56 -13.72
N PRO A 7 2.61 -0.42 -14.42
CA PRO A 7 1.28 0.12 -14.68
C PRO A 7 0.35 -0.79 -15.51
N GLY A 8 -0.94 -0.82 -15.16
CA GLY A 8 -1.94 -1.74 -15.73
C GLY A 8 -2.25 -1.59 -17.23
N TYR A 9 -1.98 -0.43 -17.85
CA TYR A 9 -2.22 -0.25 -19.29
C TYR A 9 -1.31 -1.11 -20.17
N PHE A 10 -0.14 -1.52 -19.67
CA PHE A 10 0.69 -2.48 -20.40
C PHE A 10 0.02 -3.86 -20.50
N ARG A 11 -0.84 -4.27 -19.54
CA ARG A 11 -1.48 -5.60 -19.51
C ARG A 11 -2.65 -5.78 -20.49
N TRP A 12 -3.17 -4.71 -21.09
CA TRP A 12 -4.30 -4.77 -22.04
C TRP A 12 -3.89 -5.04 -23.50
N MET A 13 -2.58 -5.04 -23.78
CA MET A 13 -2.02 -5.42 -25.09
C MET A 13 -1.31 -6.75 -24.97
N TYR A 14 -1.39 -7.58 -26.01
CA TYR A 14 -0.65 -8.83 -26.05
C TYR A 14 0.87 -8.57 -26.02
N PRO A 15 1.69 -9.47 -25.45
CA PRO A 15 3.14 -9.30 -25.41
C PRO A 15 3.77 -9.01 -26.78
N PHE A 16 3.26 -9.64 -27.85
CA PHE A 16 3.73 -9.40 -29.22
C PHE A 16 3.42 -7.98 -29.71
N GLU A 17 2.25 -7.41 -29.35
CA GLU A 17 1.86 -6.06 -29.76
C GLU A 17 2.72 -4.99 -29.08
N ARG A 18 3.08 -5.23 -27.80
CA ARG A 18 4.01 -4.37 -27.07
C ARG A 18 5.39 -4.39 -27.73
N TYR A 19 5.88 -5.58 -28.06
CA TYR A 19 7.16 -5.75 -28.73
C TYR A 19 7.17 -5.06 -30.10
N MET A 20 6.14 -5.28 -30.91
CA MET A 20 6.01 -4.63 -32.23
C MET A 20 5.93 -3.10 -32.14
N LYS A 21 5.33 -2.55 -31.08
CA LYS A 21 5.30 -1.10 -30.85
C LYS A 21 6.70 -0.55 -30.59
N VAL A 22 7.54 -1.28 -29.87
CA VAL A 22 8.96 -0.91 -29.63
C VAL A 22 9.72 -0.94 -30.95
N LEU A 23 9.68 -2.07 -31.67
CA LEU A 23 10.36 -2.22 -32.97
C LEU A 23 9.94 -1.16 -34.00
N LYS A 24 8.67 -0.75 -33.98
CA LYS A 24 8.18 0.33 -34.85
C LYS A 24 8.85 1.68 -34.54
N GLY A 25 9.25 1.90 -33.29
CA GLY A 25 10.02 3.07 -32.87
C GLY A 25 11.49 3.02 -33.33
N ASP A 26 11.99 1.85 -33.73
CA ASP A 26 13.37 1.65 -34.16
C ASP A 26 13.57 1.95 -35.65
N VAL A 27 12.50 1.88 -36.43
CA VAL A 27 12.51 2.14 -37.87
C VAL A 27 12.67 3.64 -38.17
N GLN A 28 13.91 4.08 -38.34
CA GLN A 28 14.24 5.44 -38.78
C GLN A 28 14.16 5.60 -40.31
N ASN A 29 14.48 4.55 -41.06
CA ASN A 29 14.38 4.53 -42.52
C ASN A 29 13.39 3.45 -43.00
N ARG A 30 12.25 3.89 -43.55
CA ARG A 30 11.19 3.00 -44.05
C ARG A 30 11.58 2.15 -45.25
N THR A 31 12.62 2.51 -45.98
CA THR A 31 13.11 1.71 -47.13
C THR A 31 13.95 0.50 -46.71
N ARG A 32 14.41 0.47 -45.45
CA ARG A 32 15.21 -0.62 -44.87
C ARG A 32 14.85 -0.86 -43.40
N PRO A 33 13.60 -1.24 -43.10
CA PRO A 33 13.12 -1.34 -41.73
C PRO A 33 13.87 -2.39 -40.89
N GLU A 34 14.22 -3.52 -41.50
CA GLU A 34 14.96 -4.60 -40.84
C GLU A 34 16.35 -4.16 -40.41
N GLY A 35 17.05 -3.39 -41.27
CA GLY A 35 18.38 -2.85 -40.95
C GLY A 35 18.36 -1.87 -39.79
N CYS A 36 17.36 -0.98 -39.72
CA CYS A 36 17.21 -0.06 -38.60
C CYS A 36 16.92 -0.77 -37.28
N ILE A 37 16.11 -1.82 -37.31
CA ILE A 37 15.80 -2.62 -36.11
C ILE A 37 17.08 -3.31 -35.62
N VAL A 38 17.84 -3.96 -36.52
CA VAL A 38 19.09 -4.66 -36.16
C VAL A 38 20.11 -3.69 -35.59
N GLU A 39 20.30 -2.52 -36.21
CA GLU A 39 21.25 -1.50 -35.76
C GLU A 39 20.92 -1.02 -34.34
N ARG A 40 19.64 -0.76 -34.06
CA ARG A 40 19.20 -0.33 -32.74
C ARG A 40 19.31 -1.42 -31.70
N TYR A 41 18.97 -2.66 -32.05
CA TYR A 41 19.11 -3.81 -31.16
C TYR A 41 20.57 -4.01 -30.73
N ILE A 42 21.52 -3.91 -31.68
CA ILE A 42 22.96 -4.01 -31.38
C ILE A 42 23.40 -2.90 -30.42
N ALA A 43 22.91 -1.68 -30.62
CA ALA A 43 23.22 -0.57 -29.73
C ALA A 43 22.65 -0.76 -28.31
N GLU A 44 21.41 -1.28 -28.20
CA GLU A 44 20.77 -1.58 -26.91
C GLU A 44 21.54 -2.68 -26.15
N GLU A 45 21.90 -3.79 -26.81
CA GLU A 45 22.70 -4.87 -26.23
C GLU A 45 24.09 -4.39 -25.78
N ALA A 46 24.76 -3.55 -26.59
CA ALA A 46 26.06 -2.99 -26.23
C ALA A 46 25.98 -2.10 -24.99
N VAL A 47 24.93 -1.26 -24.88
CA VAL A 47 24.69 -0.43 -23.71
C VAL A 47 24.37 -1.30 -22.49
N GLU A 48 23.51 -2.31 -22.63
CA GLU A 48 23.17 -3.22 -21.53
C GLU A 48 24.41 -3.96 -21.02
N PHE A 49 25.24 -4.49 -21.92
CA PHE A 49 26.52 -5.10 -21.60
C PHE A 49 27.44 -4.14 -20.83
N CYS A 50 27.57 -2.88 -21.30
CA CYS A 50 28.37 -1.87 -20.60
C CYS A 50 27.80 -1.52 -19.22
N THR A 51 26.48 -1.47 -19.05
CA THR A 51 25.86 -1.17 -17.74
C THR A 51 26.11 -2.27 -16.70
N GLN A 52 26.25 -3.53 -17.10
CA GLN A 52 26.63 -4.62 -16.19
C GLN A 52 28.07 -4.48 -15.66
N HIS A 53 28.94 -3.81 -16.41
CA HIS A 53 30.37 -3.64 -16.08
C HIS A 53 30.70 -2.26 -15.51
N LEU A 54 29.76 -1.31 -15.54
CA LEU A 54 29.89 0.03 -14.98
C LEU A 54 28.95 0.17 -13.78
N SER A 55 29.49 -0.02 -12.57
CA SER A 55 28.72 -0.08 -11.31
C SER A 55 27.95 1.20 -10.93
N ASP A 56 28.10 2.29 -11.67
CA ASP A 56 27.54 3.62 -11.36
C ASP A 56 26.74 4.28 -12.50
N VAL A 57 26.43 3.57 -13.58
CA VAL A 57 25.66 4.15 -14.70
C VAL A 57 24.20 3.72 -14.63
N SER A 58 23.29 4.67 -14.40
CA SER A 58 21.86 4.42 -14.42
C SER A 58 21.38 4.02 -15.82
N THR A 59 20.63 2.93 -15.93
CA THR A 59 19.97 2.52 -17.17
C THR A 59 19.06 3.65 -17.69
N VAL A 60 19.31 4.09 -18.93
CA VAL A 60 18.53 5.15 -19.58
C VAL A 60 17.06 4.72 -19.66
N GLY A 61 16.15 5.57 -19.15
CA GLY A 61 14.71 5.29 -19.13
C GLY A 61 14.18 4.69 -17.82
N VAL A 62 15.05 4.28 -16.90
CA VAL A 62 14.67 3.91 -15.53
C VAL A 62 14.96 5.11 -14.61
N PRO A 63 13.98 5.59 -13.82
CA PRO A 63 14.26 6.63 -12.82
C PRO A 63 15.40 6.17 -11.89
N SER A 64 16.50 6.92 -11.88
CA SER A 64 17.62 6.66 -10.98
C SER A 64 17.15 6.61 -9.53
N SER A 65 17.47 5.53 -8.80
CA SER A 65 17.14 5.40 -7.37
C SER A 65 17.90 6.40 -6.49
N GLN A 66 18.95 7.05 -7.03
CA GLN A 66 19.86 7.92 -6.28
C GLN A 66 19.28 9.30 -5.91
N LYS A 67 18.01 9.57 -6.23
CA LYS A 67 17.28 10.70 -5.64
C LYS A 67 16.01 10.21 -4.95
N MET A 68 16.14 9.35 -3.93
CA MET A 68 15.15 9.28 -2.85
C MET A 68 15.12 10.63 -2.11
N GLY A 69 14.55 11.65 -2.76
CA GLY A 69 14.34 12.96 -2.18
C GLY A 69 13.42 12.88 -0.97
N VAL A 70 13.62 13.80 -0.03
CA VAL A 70 12.74 14.01 1.12
C VAL A 70 11.29 14.07 0.65
N SER A 71 10.43 13.29 1.30
CA SER A 71 9.01 13.26 0.98
C SER A 71 8.42 14.63 1.29
N LYS A 72 7.74 15.26 0.34
CA LYS A 72 7.28 16.65 0.46
C LYS A 72 5.95 16.89 -0.26
N PRO A 73 5.12 17.81 0.25
CA PRO A 73 3.95 18.26 -0.49
C PRO A 73 4.38 19.02 -1.75
N LEU A 74 3.65 18.81 -2.85
CA LEU A 74 3.86 19.50 -4.13
C LEU A 74 2.78 20.55 -4.41
N SER A 75 1.80 20.66 -3.52
CA SER A 75 0.65 21.55 -3.63
C SER A 75 0.47 22.37 -2.35
N GLY A 76 -0.31 23.45 -2.42
CA GLY A 76 -0.68 24.23 -1.25
C GLY A 76 -1.45 23.40 -0.22
N CYS A 77 -1.25 23.71 1.06
CA CYS A 77 -1.94 23.07 2.17
C CYS A 77 -3.38 23.59 2.28
N THR A 78 -4.33 22.69 2.44
CA THR A 78 -5.70 23.01 2.85
C THR A 78 -6.03 22.24 4.12
N VAL A 79 -6.56 22.90 5.15
CA VAL A 79 -6.97 22.20 6.37
C VAL A 79 -8.39 21.69 6.20
N SER A 80 -8.61 20.41 6.48
CA SER A 80 -9.95 19.82 6.53
C SER A 80 -10.16 19.11 7.85
N VAL A 81 -11.39 19.18 8.36
CA VAL A 81 -11.83 18.31 9.44
C VAL A 81 -12.17 16.95 8.83
N VAL A 82 -11.61 15.90 9.41
CA VAL A 82 -11.84 14.51 8.98
C VAL A 82 -12.89 13.87 9.89
N ASP A 83 -13.67 12.93 9.35
CA ASP A 83 -14.59 12.11 10.13
C ASP A 83 -13.83 11.32 11.22
N GLN A 84 -14.42 11.23 12.42
CA GLN A 84 -13.77 10.63 13.58
C GLN A 84 -13.52 9.13 13.39
N ASP A 85 -14.46 8.42 12.77
CA ASP A 85 -14.32 6.97 12.56
C ASP A 85 -13.22 6.68 11.55
N LEU A 86 -13.17 7.47 10.47
CA LEU A 86 -12.08 7.39 9.50
C LEU A 86 -10.72 7.72 10.13
N LEU A 87 -10.66 8.75 10.98
CA LEU A 87 -9.45 9.13 11.68
C LEU A 87 -8.99 8.04 12.64
N ASN A 88 -9.92 7.42 13.39
CA ASN A 88 -9.63 6.30 14.28
C ASN A 88 -9.12 5.09 13.51
N GLN A 89 -9.70 4.76 12.35
CA GLN A 89 -9.23 3.67 11.50
C GLN A 89 -7.79 3.92 11.00
N ALA A 90 -7.50 5.13 10.53
CA ALA A 90 -6.15 5.50 10.11
C ALA A 90 -5.16 5.44 11.26
N HIS A 91 -5.57 5.90 12.45
CA HIS A 91 -4.74 5.86 13.63
C HIS A 91 -4.44 4.43 14.10
N LEU A 92 -5.45 3.56 14.16
CA LEU A 92 -5.27 2.14 14.46
C LEU A 92 -4.27 1.48 13.51
N TYR A 93 -4.38 1.77 12.21
CA TYR A 93 -3.45 1.23 11.24
C TYR A 93 -2.00 1.64 11.53
N VAL A 94 -1.75 2.90 11.90
CA VAL A 94 -0.41 3.36 12.29
C VAL A 94 0.06 2.64 13.55
N LEU A 95 -0.79 2.52 14.58
CA LEU A 95 -0.45 1.84 15.82
C LEU A 95 -0.11 0.35 15.61
N GLU A 96 -0.89 -0.36 14.79
CA GLU A 96 -0.67 -1.79 14.48
C GLU A 96 0.65 -2.04 13.73
N ASN A 97 1.15 -1.04 13.00
CA ASN A 97 2.40 -1.14 12.23
C ASN A 97 3.59 -0.47 12.93
N THR A 98 3.45 -0.03 14.19
CA THR A 98 4.53 0.60 14.94
C THR A 98 5.12 -0.38 15.96
N GLU A 99 6.42 -0.66 15.83
CA GLU A 99 7.14 -1.64 16.67
C GLU A 99 7.03 -1.35 18.17
N GLU A 100 7.14 -0.08 18.58
CA GLU A 100 7.02 0.35 19.98
C GLU A 100 5.63 0.06 20.59
N VAL A 101 4.60 -0.07 19.76
CA VAL A 101 3.20 -0.27 20.19
C VAL A 101 2.83 -1.75 20.26
N LEU A 102 3.54 -2.63 19.56
CA LEU A 102 3.25 -4.07 19.52
C LEU A 102 3.11 -4.73 20.92
N PRO A 103 3.98 -4.44 21.92
CA PRO A 103 3.82 -5.01 23.26
C PRO A 103 2.51 -4.58 23.94
N TYR A 104 2.03 -3.37 23.64
CA TYR A 104 0.77 -2.85 24.17
C TYR A 104 -0.45 -3.51 23.51
N ILE A 105 -0.34 -3.85 22.22
CA ILE A 105 -1.38 -4.62 21.52
C ILE A 105 -1.55 -5.99 22.19
N GLU A 106 -0.45 -6.70 22.45
CA GLU A 106 -0.48 -7.99 23.14
C GLU A 106 -1.07 -7.87 24.55
N GLN A 107 -0.64 -6.88 25.33
CA GLN A 107 -1.19 -6.61 26.66
C GLN A 107 -2.69 -6.32 26.63
N HIS A 108 -3.16 -5.51 25.67
CA HIS A 108 -4.58 -5.22 25.51
C HIS A 108 -5.38 -6.47 25.13
N MET A 109 -4.84 -7.30 24.24
CA MET A 109 -5.47 -8.57 23.86
C MET A 109 -5.58 -9.54 25.03
N ILE A 110 -4.57 -9.61 25.90
CA ILE A 110 -4.63 -10.38 27.14
C ILE A 110 -5.67 -9.78 28.08
N HIS A 111 -5.69 -8.46 28.26
CA HIS A 111 -6.67 -7.76 29.08
C HIS A 111 -8.11 -8.07 28.66
N ILE A 112 -8.43 -8.00 27.36
CA ILE A 112 -9.76 -8.33 26.84
C ILE A 112 -10.11 -9.80 27.12
N LYS A 113 -9.17 -10.74 26.88
CA LYS A 113 -9.41 -12.18 27.13
C LYS A 113 -9.68 -12.48 28.60
N THR A 114 -9.03 -11.77 29.50
CA THR A 114 -9.20 -11.92 30.96
C THR A 114 -10.49 -11.25 31.45
N ALA A 115 -10.83 -10.06 30.95
CA ALA A 115 -12.05 -9.35 31.30
C ALA A 115 -13.32 -10.04 30.77
N TYR A 116 -13.21 -10.72 29.62
CA TYR A 116 -14.34 -11.36 28.94
C TYR A 116 -14.08 -12.86 28.68
N PRO A 117 -14.00 -13.69 29.74
CA PRO A 117 -13.63 -15.11 29.59
C PRO A 117 -14.62 -15.90 28.72
N LYS A 118 -15.91 -15.51 28.70
CA LYS A 118 -16.95 -16.10 27.83
C LYS A 118 -16.70 -15.93 26.33
N PHE A 119 -15.86 -14.98 25.95
CA PHE A 119 -15.55 -14.66 24.55
C PHE A 119 -14.12 -15.05 24.16
N ARG A 120 -13.36 -15.70 25.07
CA ARG A 120 -11.95 -16.05 24.87
C ARG A 120 -11.66 -16.87 23.61
N LYS A 121 -12.62 -17.70 23.16
CA LYS A 121 -12.51 -18.50 21.93
C LYS A 121 -13.07 -17.81 20.67
N ARG A 122 -13.73 -16.66 20.82
CA ARG A 122 -14.37 -15.93 19.70
C ARG A 122 -13.40 -14.90 19.13
N THR A 123 -12.52 -15.34 18.23
CA THR A 123 -11.43 -14.50 17.68
C THR A 123 -11.93 -13.22 17.02
N LYS A 124 -12.98 -13.28 16.19
CA LYS A 124 -13.57 -12.08 15.57
C LYS A 124 -14.05 -11.06 16.60
N TRP A 125 -14.78 -11.52 17.61
CA TRP A 125 -15.26 -10.65 18.68
C TRP A 125 -14.10 -9.99 19.45
N LEU A 126 -13.02 -10.74 19.71
CA LEU A 126 -11.83 -10.21 20.36
C LEU A 126 -11.16 -9.11 19.51
N GLN A 127 -11.05 -9.32 18.20
CA GLN A 127 -10.48 -8.32 17.29
C GLN A 127 -11.37 -7.09 17.18
N ASP A 128 -12.68 -7.26 17.01
CA ASP A 128 -13.63 -6.14 16.93
C ASP A 128 -13.62 -5.34 18.25
N LYS A 129 -13.53 -6.03 19.39
CA LYS A 129 -13.40 -5.39 20.70
C LYS A 129 -12.07 -4.66 20.84
N HIS A 130 -10.97 -5.27 20.39
CA HIS A 130 -9.66 -4.63 20.37
C HIS A 130 -9.68 -3.36 19.54
N ASN A 131 -10.09 -3.43 18.27
CA ASN A 131 -10.12 -2.31 17.36
C ASN A 131 -10.98 -1.16 17.89
N SER A 132 -12.11 -1.45 18.54
CA SER A 132 -13.00 -0.42 19.09
C SER A 132 -12.51 0.22 20.39
N THR A 133 -11.68 -0.45 21.20
CA THR A 133 -11.27 0.07 22.52
C THR A 133 -9.77 0.37 22.65
N PHE A 134 -8.93 -0.06 21.71
CA PHE A 134 -7.48 -0.01 21.87
C PHE A 134 -6.93 1.40 21.98
N ILE A 135 -7.37 2.34 21.14
CA ILE A 135 -6.89 3.74 21.18
C ILE A 135 -7.08 4.33 22.59
N GLN A 136 -8.30 4.23 23.11
CA GLN A 136 -8.63 4.77 24.42
C GLN A 136 -7.88 4.04 25.54
N TRP A 137 -7.77 2.72 25.45
CA TRP A 137 -7.03 1.91 26.41
C TRP A 137 -5.53 2.26 26.42
N LEU A 138 -4.92 2.42 25.24
CA LEU A 138 -3.51 2.78 25.10
C LEU A 138 -3.23 4.14 25.73
N ARG A 139 -4.09 5.13 25.46
CA ARG A 139 -4.00 6.46 26.05
C ARG A 139 -4.00 6.41 27.57
N PHE A 140 -4.94 5.68 28.18
CA PHE A 140 -4.98 5.51 29.63
C PHE A 140 -3.78 4.74 30.17
N LYS A 141 -3.34 3.70 29.47
CA LYS A 141 -2.20 2.87 29.90
C LYS A 141 -0.90 3.65 29.91
N VAL A 142 -0.67 4.49 28.89
CA VAL A 142 0.48 5.39 28.81
C VAL A 142 0.39 6.48 29.86
N GLN A 143 -0.78 7.11 30.04
CA GLN A 143 -0.97 8.14 31.06
C GLN A 143 -0.68 7.61 32.48
N SER A 144 -1.18 6.42 32.81
CA SER A 144 -0.94 5.79 34.12
C SER A 144 0.54 5.44 34.34
N LYS A 145 1.26 5.01 33.29
CA LYS A 145 2.70 4.78 33.41
C LYS A 145 3.48 6.05 33.66
N LEU A 146 3.06 7.19 33.10
CA LEU A 146 3.75 8.47 33.30
C LEU A 146 3.70 8.97 34.75
N GLU A 147 2.77 8.46 35.56
CA GLU A 147 2.67 8.76 36.99
C GLU A 147 3.70 7.96 37.83
N GLU A 148 4.35 6.95 37.26
CA GLU A 148 5.38 6.16 37.93
C GLU A 148 6.77 6.81 37.79
N ASP A 149 7.55 6.79 38.86
CA ASP A 149 8.97 7.19 38.82
C ASP A 149 9.74 6.24 37.90
N ASN A 150 10.55 6.79 36.98
CA ASN A 150 11.36 6.01 36.03
C ASN A 150 10.53 5.17 35.00
N HIS A 151 9.41 5.73 34.53
CA HIS A 151 8.42 5.09 33.63
C HIS A 151 8.94 4.50 32.31
N GLY A 152 10.11 4.92 31.81
CA GLY A 152 10.72 4.36 30.60
C GLY A 152 9.88 4.50 29.31
N VAL A 153 8.84 5.33 29.33
CA VAL A 153 7.97 5.62 28.17
C VAL A 153 8.71 6.56 27.23
N SER A 154 8.83 6.15 25.96
CA SER A 154 9.41 7.00 24.92
C SER A 154 8.49 8.18 24.61
N GLU A 155 9.10 9.29 24.19
CA GLU A 155 8.35 10.47 23.73
C GLU A 155 7.48 10.14 22.52
N ASN A 156 7.97 9.27 21.62
CA ASN A 156 7.23 8.80 20.45
C ASN A 156 5.93 8.08 20.86
N LEU A 157 6.01 7.15 21.82
CA LEU A 157 4.84 6.44 22.33
C LEU A 157 3.83 7.38 22.98
N ARG A 158 4.29 8.45 23.65
CA ARG A 158 3.43 9.49 24.21
C ARG A 158 2.62 10.20 23.12
N TRP A 159 3.27 10.60 22.03
CA TRP A 159 2.58 11.23 20.89
C TRP A 159 1.61 10.28 20.20
N LEU A 160 2.00 9.02 20.01
CA LEU A 160 1.13 7.99 19.44
C LEU A 160 -0.12 7.76 20.30
N ALA A 161 0.04 7.68 21.63
CA ALA A 161 -1.08 7.48 22.54
C ALA A 161 -2.01 8.69 22.67
N ALA A 162 -1.51 9.92 22.43
CA ALA A 162 -2.32 11.14 22.44
C ALA A 162 -3.33 11.18 21.29
N GLY A 163 -2.99 10.56 20.16
CA GLY A 163 -3.83 10.52 18.97
C GLY A 163 -3.62 11.71 18.02
N PRO A 164 -4.16 11.62 16.79
CA PRO A 164 -4.00 12.64 15.78
C PRO A 164 -5.01 13.79 15.96
N ASN A 165 -4.68 14.96 15.41
CA ASN A 165 -5.61 16.09 15.37
C ASN A 165 -6.71 15.86 14.32
N MET A 166 -7.95 16.21 14.66
CA MET A 166 -9.10 16.19 13.74
C MET A 166 -8.96 17.15 12.55
N ALA A 167 -8.25 18.26 12.76
CA ALA A 167 -7.88 19.20 11.71
C ALA A 167 -6.60 18.72 11.02
N VAL A 168 -6.74 18.07 9.86
CA VAL A 168 -5.64 17.46 9.13
C VAL A 168 -5.24 18.35 7.96
N PRO A 169 -3.93 18.58 7.71
CA PRO A 169 -3.47 19.21 6.49
C PRO A 169 -3.64 18.26 5.29
N LEU A 170 -4.37 18.71 4.28
CA LEU A 170 -4.58 18.01 3.02
C LEU A 170 -3.74 18.66 1.91
N TYR A 171 -3.25 17.81 1.02
CA TYR A 171 -2.49 18.18 -0.15
C TYR A 171 -3.12 17.50 -1.38
N ARG A 172 -3.19 18.23 -2.50
CA ARG A 172 -3.68 17.71 -3.77
C ARG A 172 -2.64 16.82 -4.47
N SER A 173 -1.37 17.09 -4.22
CA SER A 173 -0.23 16.35 -4.75
C SER A 173 0.87 16.23 -3.70
N TYR A 174 1.47 15.05 -3.60
CA TYR A 174 2.50 14.72 -2.62
C TYR A 174 3.57 13.81 -3.22
N LEU A 175 4.83 14.10 -2.94
CA LEU A 175 5.97 13.27 -3.32
C LEU A 175 6.37 12.37 -2.15
N ILE A 176 6.29 11.05 -2.30
CA ILE A 176 6.74 10.08 -1.30
C ILE A 176 7.77 9.16 -1.93
N LYS A 177 9.00 9.16 -1.41
CA LYS A 177 10.09 8.28 -1.88
C LYS A 177 10.29 8.32 -3.40
N GLY A 178 10.22 9.51 -4.00
CA GLY A 178 10.37 9.71 -5.44
C GLY A 178 9.14 9.41 -6.29
N ILE A 179 8.02 8.96 -5.69
CA ILE A 179 6.76 8.70 -6.37
C ILE A 179 5.78 9.85 -6.08
N GLU A 180 5.24 10.45 -7.13
CA GLU A 180 4.22 11.50 -7.04
C GLU A 180 2.82 10.88 -6.94
N PHE A 181 2.10 11.24 -5.87
CA PHE A 181 0.72 10.86 -5.64
C PHE A 181 -0.17 12.08 -5.85
N ASN A 182 -1.17 11.95 -6.71
CA ASN A 182 -2.18 12.97 -6.96
C ASN A 182 -3.55 12.52 -6.45
N ILE A 183 -4.36 13.47 -5.97
CA ILE A 183 -5.74 13.19 -5.62
C ILE A 183 -6.53 12.77 -6.86
N LYS A 184 -7.50 11.87 -6.67
CA LYS A 184 -8.28 11.31 -7.76
C LYS A 184 -8.93 12.37 -8.66
N ALA A 185 -9.52 13.42 -8.07
CA ALA A 185 -10.15 14.50 -8.83
C ALA A 185 -9.20 15.22 -9.80
N GLN A 186 -7.91 15.28 -9.48
CA GLN A 186 -6.88 15.87 -10.35
C GLN A 186 -6.40 14.88 -11.42
N ASP A 187 -6.50 13.59 -11.15
CA ASP A 187 -6.10 12.51 -12.05
C ASP A 187 -7.20 12.20 -13.08
N ASP A 188 -8.47 12.31 -12.69
CA ASP A 188 -9.64 12.07 -13.54
C ASP A 188 -9.72 13.02 -14.75
N VAL A 189 -9.05 14.19 -14.67
CA VAL A 189 -8.96 15.17 -15.77
C VAL A 189 -7.71 15.00 -16.63
N ARG A 190 -6.83 14.04 -16.31
CA ARG A 190 -5.59 13.75 -17.05
C ARG A 190 -5.77 12.51 -17.94
N THR A 191 -5.00 12.46 -19.01
CA THR A 191 -4.94 11.30 -19.93
C THR A 191 -4.19 10.11 -19.34
N THR A 192 -3.31 10.35 -18.36
CA THR A 192 -2.56 9.33 -17.63
C THR A 192 -2.97 9.31 -16.17
N GLN A 193 -3.21 8.11 -15.63
CA GLN A 193 -3.59 7.92 -14.24
C GLN A 193 -2.38 7.62 -13.36
N ASN A 194 -2.13 8.46 -12.35
CA ASN A 194 -1.17 8.25 -11.27
C ASN A 194 -1.83 8.29 -9.88
N SER A 195 -3.16 8.22 -9.81
CA SER A 195 -3.91 8.08 -8.56
C SER A 195 -4.18 6.62 -8.24
N GLY A 196 -3.96 6.24 -6.97
CA GLY A 196 -4.25 4.89 -6.48
C GLY A 196 -3.19 4.39 -5.50
N VAL A 197 -3.61 4.20 -4.25
CA VAL A 197 -2.84 3.48 -3.24
C VAL A 197 -3.66 2.25 -2.88
N TYR A 198 -3.02 1.08 -2.85
CA TYR A 198 -3.65 -0.14 -2.36
C TYR A 198 -2.96 -0.59 -1.09
N LEU A 199 -3.76 -1.05 -0.13
CA LEU A 199 -3.29 -1.73 1.06
C LEU A 199 -3.54 -3.23 0.88
N LEU A 200 -2.54 -4.05 1.21
CA LEU A 200 -2.76 -5.49 1.31
C LEU A 200 -3.45 -5.77 2.65
N ALA A 201 -4.75 -6.04 2.60
CA ALA A 201 -5.56 -6.30 3.79
C ALA A 201 -5.69 -7.81 4.05
N HIS A 202 -5.46 -8.22 5.29
CA HIS A 202 -5.77 -9.57 5.76
C HIS A 202 -7.13 -9.54 6.45
N THR A 203 -8.13 -10.23 5.88
CA THR A 203 -9.47 -10.31 6.47
C THR A 203 -9.64 -11.68 7.13
N MET A 204 -10.10 -11.71 8.38
CA MET A 204 -10.50 -12.98 9.00
C MET A 204 -11.78 -13.53 8.37
N GLN A 205 -11.74 -14.74 7.81
CA GLN A 205 -12.93 -15.44 7.36
C GLN A 205 -13.58 -16.17 8.55
N VAL A 206 -14.86 -15.91 8.80
CA VAL A 206 -15.66 -16.64 9.80
C VAL A 206 -16.87 -17.21 9.07
N ALA A 207 -16.86 -18.52 8.83
CA ALA A 207 -18.02 -19.24 8.29
C ALA A 207 -18.94 -19.69 9.45
N SER A 208 -20.24 -19.47 9.31
CA SER A 208 -21.27 -19.96 10.25
C SER A 208 -21.74 -21.35 9.84
N ALA A 209 -22.13 -22.19 10.82
CA ALA A 209 -22.69 -23.51 10.55
C ALA A 209 -24.01 -23.50 9.74
N LYS A 210 -24.63 -22.33 9.56
CA LYS A 210 -25.82 -22.13 8.72
C LYS A 210 -25.48 -21.69 7.29
N ASP A 211 -24.22 -21.41 6.99
CA ASP A 211 -23.78 -20.93 5.69
C ASP A 211 -23.65 -22.13 4.74
N LYS A 212 -24.71 -22.41 3.97
CA LYS A 212 -24.71 -23.44 2.92
C LYS A 212 -23.95 -23.04 1.66
N THR A 213 -23.32 -21.86 1.66
CA THR A 213 -22.57 -21.34 0.52
C THR A 213 -21.12 -21.11 0.93
N GLN A 214 -20.26 -22.06 0.59
CA GLN A 214 -18.82 -21.86 0.64
C GLN A 214 -18.38 -21.05 -0.59
N PHE A 215 -18.88 -19.83 -0.71
CA PHE A 215 -18.24 -18.82 -1.55
C PHE A 215 -17.21 -18.12 -0.67
N SER A 216 -15.94 -18.36 -0.96
CA SER A 216 -14.81 -17.55 -0.53
C SER A 216 -14.97 -16.13 -1.07
N GLN A 217 -15.91 -15.37 -0.50
CA GLN A 217 -16.02 -13.95 -0.75
C GLN A 217 -14.92 -13.25 0.04
N ILE A 218 -13.80 -13.05 -0.63
CA ILE A 218 -12.86 -11.99 -0.30
C ILE A 218 -13.65 -10.69 -0.49
N TRP A 219 -14.28 -10.19 0.58
CA TRP A 219 -14.72 -8.81 0.63
C TRP A 219 -13.47 -7.95 0.70
N VAL A 220 -12.90 -7.63 -0.46
CA VAL A 220 -12.11 -6.41 -0.60
C VAL A 220 -13.07 -5.30 -0.20
N SER A 221 -12.82 -4.63 0.93
CA SER A 221 -13.47 -3.34 1.19
C SER A 221 -12.96 -2.36 0.14
N MET A 222 -13.65 -2.39 -0.99
CA MET A 222 -13.45 -1.54 -2.12
C MET A 222 -14.15 -0.23 -1.77
N VAL A 223 -13.41 0.77 -1.28
CA VAL A 223 -13.86 2.15 -1.40
C VAL A 223 -13.86 2.45 -2.90
N SER A 224 -14.99 2.16 -3.55
CA SER A 224 -15.12 2.13 -5.00
C SER A 224 -15.51 3.49 -5.54
N PHE A 225 -14.83 3.91 -6.60
CA PHE A 225 -15.53 4.52 -7.73
C PHE A 225 -14.93 3.98 -9.04
N LYS A 226 -15.62 2.96 -9.60
CA LYS A 226 -15.87 2.55 -11.02
C LYS A 226 -14.68 2.64 -12.01
N LYS A 227 -14.36 1.62 -12.84
CA LYS A 227 -15.26 0.77 -13.66
C LYS A 227 -14.54 -0.46 -14.28
N PHE A 228 -15.23 -1.62 -14.24
CA PHE A 228 -15.19 -2.89 -15.01
C PHE A 228 -13.92 -3.77 -15.17
N GLY A 229 -14.13 -5.08 -14.93
CA GLY A 229 -13.30 -6.18 -15.45
C GLY A 229 -13.37 -7.47 -14.61
N THR A 230 -14.28 -8.37 -14.95
CA THR A 230 -14.55 -9.67 -14.30
C THR A 230 -13.46 -10.74 -14.50
N LEU A 231 -13.21 -11.48 -13.42
CA LEU A 231 -12.89 -12.92 -13.27
C LEU A 231 -11.75 -13.58 -14.08
N THR A 232 -10.83 -14.24 -13.38
CA THR A 232 -10.59 -15.69 -13.56
C THR A 232 -10.02 -16.31 -12.28
N THR A 233 -10.66 -17.41 -11.88
CA THR A 233 -10.26 -18.37 -10.85
C THR A 233 -9.03 -19.16 -11.28
N LYS A 234 -8.07 -19.39 -10.37
CA LYS A 234 -7.24 -20.60 -10.41
C LYS A 234 -7.13 -21.22 -9.01
N SER A 235 -7.56 -22.47 -8.98
CA SER A 235 -7.59 -23.42 -7.88
C SER A 235 -6.19 -23.75 -7.34
N LEU A 236 -6.15 -24.03 -6.04
CA LEU A 236 -5.11 -24.81 -5.37
C LEU A 236 -4.85 -26.13 -6.11
N GLN A 237 -3.58 -26.51 -6.25
CA GLN A 237 -3.18 -27.89 -6.11
C GLN A 237 -2.20 -27.97 -4.95
N SER A 238 -2.60 -28.72 -3.93
CA SER A 238 -1.72 -29.30 -2.94
C SER A 238 -0.79 -30.30 -3.62
N GLN A 239 0.48 -30.33 -3.24
CA GLN A 239 1.18 -31.59 -3.08
C GLN A 239 1.95 -31.56 -1.75
N SER A 240 1.48 -32.38 -0.83
CA SER A 240 2.23 -32.91 0.29
C SER A 240 3.06 -34.09 -0.19
N LEU A 241 4.38 -34.02 0.00
CA LEU A 241 5.20 -34.99 0.74
C LEU A 241 6.44 -34.25 1.24
#